data_AF-A0ABD1AZI7-F1
#
_entry.id   AF-A0ABD1AZI7-F1
#
_cell.length_a   1.000
_cell.length_b   1.000
_cell.length_c   1.000
_cell.angle_alpha   90.00
_cell.angle_beta   90.00
_cell.angle_gamma   90.00
#
_symmetry.space_group_name_H-M   'P 1'
#
loop_
_entity.id
_entity.type
_entity.pdbx_description
1 polymer ?
#
loop_
_entity_poly.entity_id
_entity_poly.type
_entity_poly.pdbx_seq_one_letter_code
_entity_poly.pdbx_strand_id
1 'polypeptide(L)'
;MFYKNCVSIRLPVIEGQDYEINPQMITLFKQKRFCGLSSESPMDHIEAFEDLCTTTSTTDIPPDYLRCKLFPFSLSNKAHRWLKSLTPRLITSWDQYRASLLNHFYTRSKTMELRNMMTTFHQGES
;
A
#
# COMPACT_ATOMS: atom_id res chain seq x y z
N MET A 1 -6.45 10.81 22.57
CA MET A 1 -5.21 10.24 22.01
C MET A 1 -5.15 10.63 20.54
N PHE A 2 -4.38 11.66 20.20
CA PHE A 2 -4.29 12.16 18.83
C PHE A 2 -3.36 11.25 18.04
N TYR A 3 -3.89 10.54 17.04
CA TYR A 3 -3.06 9.81 16.08
C TYR A 3 -2.30 10.84 15.25
N LYS A 4 -1.09 11.16 15.73
CA LYS A 4 -0.14 12.03 15.04
C LYS A 4 0.24 11.32 13.74
N ASN A 5 -0.36 11.79 12.65
CA ASN A 5 -0.14 11.31 11.30
C ASN A 5 1.30 11.65 10.89
N CYS A 6 2.23 10.75 11.20
CA CYS A 6 3.65 10.85 10.87
C CYS A 6 3.95 10.42 9.43
N VAL A 7 3.11 10.78 8.48
CA VAL A 7 3.44 10.67 7.06
C VAL A 7 3.03 12.01 6.45
N SER A 8 4.03 12.81 6.12
CA SER A 8 3.88 14.20 5.66
C SER A 8 3.29 14.30 4.24
N ILE A 9 2.31 13.46 3.91
CA ILE A 9 1.59 13.44 2.64
C ILE A 9 0.75 14.72 2.61
N ARG A 10 0.91 15.56 1.57
CA ARG A 10 -0.10 16.56 1.26
C ARG A 10 -1.32 15.81 0.73
N LEU A 11 -2.19 15.40 1.64
CA LEU A 11 -3.55 15.04 1.27
C LEU A 11 -4.15 16.24 0.53
N PRO A 12 -4.96 16.03 -0.53
CA PRO A 12 -5.74 17.12 -1.09
C PRO A 12 -6.50 17.77 0.08
N VAL A 13 -6.28 19.06 0.28
CA VAL A 13 -6.92 19.81 1.37
C VAL A 13 -8.40 19.84 1.02
N ILE A 14 -9.17 18.98 1.66
CA ILE A 14 -10.62 19.12 1.72
C ILE A 14 -10.84 20.03 2.92
N GLU A 15 -11.27 21.26 2.67
CA GLU A 15 -11.40 22.31 3.69
C GLU A 15 -12.10 21.78 4.95
N GLY A 16 -11.40 21.75 6.08
CA GLY A 16 -12.00 21.67 7.42
C GLY A 16 -12.80 20.42 7.81
N GLN A 17 -13.01 19.44 6.92
CA GLN A 17 -13.75 18.21 7.25
C GLN A 17 -12.79 17.12 7.73
N ASP A 18 -12.78 16.87 9.04
CA ASP A 18 -12.23 15.62 9.59
C ASP A 18 -13.20 14.50 9.23
N TYR A 19 -13.05 13.93 8.04
CA TYR A 19 -13.81 12.76 7.65
C TYR A 19 -13.43 11.61 8.59
N GLU A 20 -14.38 11.24 9.44
CA GLU A 20 -14.23 10.16 10.39
C GLU A 20 -14.25 8.84 9.62
N ILE A 21 -13.08 8.20 9.53
CA ILE A 21 -12.98 6.88 8.93
C ILE A 21 -13.61 5.87 9.88
N ASN A 22 -14.57 5.10 9.39
CA ASN A 22 -15.20 4.04 10.18
C ASN A 22 -14.13 3.05 10.69
N PRO A 23 -14.01 2.83 12.01
CA PRO A 23 -13.01 1.94 12.59
C PRO A 23 -13.13 0.48 12.13
N GLN A 24 -14.31 0.05 11.68
CA GLN A 24 -14.51 -1.27 11.07
C GLN A 24 -13.76 -1.39 9.74
N MET A 25 -13.73 -0.32 8.94
CA MET A 25 -12.92 -0.28 7.71
C MET A 25 -11.45 -0.42 8.06
N ILE A 26 -10.95 0.36 9.03
CA ILE A 26 -9.56 0.26 9.50
C ILE A 26 -9.22 -1.17 9.93
N THR A 27 -10.14 -1.84 10.62
CA THR A 27 -9.97 -3.23 11.04
C THR A 27 -9.90 -4.19 9.85
N LEU A 28 -10.76 -4.01 8.85
CA LEU A 28 -10.76 -4.81 7.62
C LEU A 28 -9.46 -4.67 6.82
N PHE A 29 -8.98 -3.43 6.63
CA PHE A 29 -7.69 -3.18 5.96
C PHE A 29 -6.49 -3.72 6.74
N LYS A 30 -6.58 -3.76 8.08
CA LYS A 30 -5.57 -4.41 8.93
C LYS A 30 -5.56 -5.93 8.84
N GLN A 31 -6.64 -6.57 8.36
CA GLN A 31 -6.66 -8.01 8.12
C GLN A 31 -6.04 -8.36 6.76
N LYS A 32 -6.21 -7.50 5.76
CA LYS A 32 -5.64 -7.65 4.40
C LYS A 32 -4.33 -6.87 4.25
N ARG A 33 -3.37 -7.14 5.13
CA ARG A 33 -2.10 -6.40 5.12
C ARG A 33 -1.12 -6.95 4.11
N PHE A 34 -0.58 -6.07 3.28
CA PHE A 34 0.55 -6.36 2.42
C PHE A 34 1.86 -6.23 3.21
N CYS A 35 2.57 -7.33 3.38
CA CYS A 35 3.85 -7.35 4.09
C CYS A 35 5.04 -7.02 3.17
N GLY A 36 4.85 -7.08 1.85
CA GLY A 36 5.91 -6.91 0.86
C GLY A 36 6.79 -8.15 0.72
N LEU A 37 6.20 -9.34 0.88
CA LEU A 37 6.85 -10.62 0.67
C LEU A 37 6.86 -11.00 -0.81
N SER A 38 7.82 -11.84 -1.21
CA SER A 38 7.91 -12.34 -2.59
C SER A 38 6.77 -13.30 -2.97
N SER A 39 6.08 -13.87 -1.97
CA SER A 39 4.87 -14.67 -2.16
C SER A 39 3.60 -13.82 -2.31
N GLU A 40 3.67 -12.51 -2.02
CA GLU A 40 2.54 -11.60 -2.15
C GLU A 40 2.67 -10.82 -3.46
N SER A 41 1.56 -10.74 -4.20
CA SER A 41 1.49 -9.92 -5.40
C SER A 41 1.07 -8.49 -5.02
N PRO A 42 1.88 -7.47 -5.35
CA PRO A 42 1.49 -6.08 -5.12
C PRO A 42 0.28 -5.67 -5.99
N MET A 43 0.05 -6.38 -7.10
CA MET A 43 -1.06 -6.11 -8.02
C MET A 43 -2.39 -6.59 -7.44
N ASP A 44 -2.43 -7.83 -6.93
CA ASP A 44 -3.61 -8.37 -6.23
C ASP A 44 -3.95 -7.55 -4.98
N HIS A 45 -2.93 -7.06 -4.25
CA HIS A 45 -3.16 -6.19 -3.10
C HIS A 45 -3.82 -4.87 -3.50
N ILE A 46 -3.34 -4.23 -4.57
CA ILE A 46 -3.92 -2.98 -5.08
C ILE A 46 -5.37 -3.19 -5.50
N GLU A 47 -5.65 -4.24 -6.26
CA GLU A 47 -7.00 -4.53 -6.75
C GLU A 47 -7.98 -4.80 -5.59
N ALA A 48 -7.59 -5.66 -4.65
CA ALA A 48 -8.39 -5.92 -3.45
C ALA A 48 -8.59 -4.65 -2.60
N PHE A 49 -7.58 -3.78 -2.52
CA PHE A 49 -7.69 -2.52 -1.80
C PHE A 49 -8.65 -1.53 -2.49
N GLU A 50 -8.61 -1.44 -3.83
CA GLU A 50 -9.50 -0.58 -4.62
C GLU A 50 -10.96 -1.05 -4.53
N ASP A 51 -11.20 -2.36 -4.57
CA ASP A 51 -12.52 -2.96 -4.40
C ASP A 51 -13.08 -2.68 -2.99
N LEU A 52 -12.26 -2.89 -1.95
CA LEU A 52 -12.63 -2.55 -0.57
C LEU A 52 -12.90 -1.06 -0.39
N CYS A 53 -12.12 -0.19 -1.01
CA CYS A 53 -12.40 1.24 -0.97
C CYS A 53 -13.71 1.58 -1.68
N THR A 54 -14.02 0.93 -2.81
CA THR A 54 -15.25 1.18 -3.58
C THR A 54 -16.49 0.73 -2.83
N THR A 55 -16.43 -0.42 -2.16
CA THR A 55 -17.53 -0.94 -1.32
C THR A 55 -17.75 -0.14 -0.03
N THR A 56 -16.71 0.51 0.47
CA THR A 56 -16.75 1.29 1.72
C THR A 56 -16.85 2.81 1.50
N SER A 57 -16.75 3.28 0.26
CA SER A 57 -16.84 4.70 -0.06
C SER A 57 -18.26 5.22 0.21
N THR A 58 -18.35 6.28 1.00
CA THR A 58 -19.56 7.07 1.16
C THR A 58 -19.52 8.24 0.17
N THR A 59 -20.69 8.69 -0.31
CA THR A 59 -20.82 9.78 -1.31
C THR A 59 -20.14 11.09 -0.90
N ASP A 60 -19.85 11.26 0.39
CA ASP A 60 -19.28 12.48 0.97
C ASP A 60 -17.74 12.55 0.90
N ILE A 61 -17.06 11.42 0.67
CA ILE A 61 -15.59 11.34 0.69
C ILE A 61 -15.03 11.09 -0.71
N PRO A 62 -14.10 11.91 -1.22
CA PRO A 62 -13.42 11.62 -2.47
C PRO A 62 -12.68 10.27 -2.40
N PRO A 63 -12.87 9.37 -3.37
CA PRO A 63 -12.29 8.03 -3.33
C PRO A 63 -10.76 8.06 -3.26
N ASP A 64 -10.11 9.01 -3.94
CA ASP A 64 -8.65 9.18 -3.86
C ASP A 64 -8.16 9.62 -2.48
N TYR A 65 -8.94 10.46 -1.78
CA TYR A 65 -8.60 10.87 -0.42
C TYR A 65 -8.74 9.68 0.54
N LEU A 66 -9.84 8.93 0.43
CA LEU A 66 -10.09 7.75 1.24
C LEU A 66 -8.97 6.71 1.05
N ARG A 67 -8.62 6.41 -0.20
CA ARG A 67 -7.53 5.52 -0.58
C ARG A 67 -6.21 5.97 0.03
N CYS A 68 -5.82 7.24 -0.17
CA CYS A 68 -4.57 7.77 0.39
C CYS A 68 -4.53 7.68 1.93
N LYS A 69 -5.65 7.93 2.62
CA LYS A 69 -5.73 7.92 4.09
C LYS A 69 -5.74 6.50 4.66
N LEU A 70 -6.34 5.53 3.96
CA LEU A 70 -6.43 4.12 4.38
C LEU A 70 -5.23 3.28 3.98
N PHE A 71 -4.54 3.63 2.90
CA PHE A 71 -3.43 2.85 2.37
C PHE A 71 -2.34 2.52 3.41
N PRO A 72 -1.89 3.46 4.28
CA PRO A 72 -0.90 3.14 5.31
C PRO A 72 -1.33 2.02 6.27
N PHE A 73 -2.64 1.87 6.52
CA PHE A 73 -3.16 0.81 7.39
C PHE A 73 -3.15 -0.57 6.72
N SER A 74 -3.25 -0.60 5.39
CA SER A 74 -3.16 -1.81 4.58
C SER A 74 -1.72 -2.34 4.42
N LEU A 75 -0.70 -1.58 4.83
CA LEU A 75 0.69 -1.99 4.70
C LEU A 75 1.25 -2.51 6.03
N SER A 76 2.16 -3.48 5.96
CA SER A 76 2.91 -3.98 7.11
C SER A 76 4.39 -4.17 6.79
N ASN A 77 5.21 -4.39 7.82
CA ASN A 77 6.61 -4.80 7.71
C ASN A 77 7.44 -4.04 6.66
N LYS A 78 7.78 -4.69 5.54
CA LYS A 78 8.64 -4.09 4.50
C LYS A 78 7.88 -3.00 3.74
N ALA A 79 6.61 -3.23 3.41
CA ALA A 79 5.76 -2.26 2.74
C ALA A 79 5.53 -1.01 3.59
N HIS A 80 5.30 -1.17 4.89
CA HIS A 80 5.14 -0.03 5.79
C HIS A 80 6.45 0.77 5.95
N ARG A 81 7.62 0.09 6.00
CA ARG A 81 8.92 0.77 5.99
C ARG A 81 9.19 1.52 4.69
N TRP A 82 8.84 0.91 3.55
CA TRP A 82 8.94 1.55 2.24
C TRP A 82 8.09 2.81 2.18
N LEU A 83 6.84 2.76 2.64
CA LEU A 83 5.96 3.92 2.68
C LEU A 83 6.58 5.09 3.46
N LYS A 84 7.18 4.82 4.63
CA LYS A 84 7.86 5.84 5.44
C LYS A 84 9.13 6.39 4.79
N SER A 85 9.75 5.63 3.89
CA SER A 85 10.91 6.06 3.11
C SER A 85 10.54 6.99 1.95
N LEU A 86 9.26 7.05 1.55
CA LEU A 86 8.82 7.93 0.48
C LEU A 86 8.89 9.38 0.97
N THR A 87 9.54 10.23 0.19
CA THR A 87 9.63 11.64 0.53
C THR A 87 8.25 12.27 0.38
N PRO A 88 7.79 13.08 1.35
CA PRO A 88 6.44 13.67 1.35
C PRO A 88 6.08 14.56 0.15
N ARG A 89 7.06 14.96 -0.67
CA ARG A 89 6.85 15.76 -1.88
C ARG A 89 6.55 14.95 -3.15
N LEU A 90 6.69 13.61 -3.10
CA LEU A 90 6.63 12.76 -4.29
C LEU A 90 5.26 12.15 -4.59
N ILE A 91 4.35 12.11 -3.61
CA ILE A 91 3.08 11.41 -3.76
C ILE A 91 1.93 12.28 -3.27
N THR A 92 1.13 12.74 -4.22
CA THR A 92 -0.06 13.58 -4.01
C THR A 92 -1.35 12.93 -4.51
N SER A 93 -1.27 11.78 -5.20
CA SER A 93 -2.41 11.04 -5.73
C SER A 93 -2.30 9.53 -5.49
N TRP A 94 -3.45 8.85 -5.53
CA TRP A 94 -3.51 7.39 -5.46
C TRP A 94 -2.75 6.71 -6.60
N ASP A 95 -2.82 7.27 -7.80
CA ASP A 95 -2.11 6.76 -8.97
C ASP A 95 -0.58 6.73 -8.75
N GLN A 96 -0.03 7.79 -8.16
CA GLN A 96 1.38 7.84 -7.78
C GLN A 96 1.74 6.80 -6.71
N TYR A 97 0.83 6.50 -5.78
CA TYR A 97 1.00 5.40 -4.82
C TYR A 97 1.07 4.05 -5.52
N ARG A 98 0.12 3.75 -6.41
CA ARG A 98 0.09 2.51 -7.20
C ARG A 98 1.37 2.34 -8.01
N ALA A 99 1.73 3.36 -8.80
CA ALA A 99 2.91 3.32 -9.65
C ALA A 99 4.20 3.10 -8.83
N SER A 100 4.33 3.80 -7.69
CA SER A 100 5.51 3.67 -6.83
C SER A 100 5.58 2.29 -6.14
N LEU A 101 4.45 1.76 -5.67
CA LEU A 101 4.38 0.43 -5.05
C LEU A 101 4.76 -0.65 -6.06
N LEU A 102 4.14 -0.62 -7.25
CA LEU A 102 4.42 -1.56 -8.32
C LEU A 102 5.89 -1.46 -8.73
N ASN A 103 6.41 -0.27 -9.01
CA ASN A 103 7.80 -0.11 -9.38
C ASN A 103 8.79 -0.65 -8.31
N HIS A 104 8.47 -0.50 -7.02
CA HIS A 104 9.35 -1.00 -5.95
C HIS A 104 9.24 -2.50 -5.72
N PHE A 105 8.02 -3.03 -5.60
CA PHE A 105 7.78 -4.42 -5.23
C PHE A 105 7.74 -5.36 -6.42
N TYR A 106 7.14 -4.95 -7.54
CA TYR A 106 7.04 -5.77 -8.75
C TYR A 106 8.43 -5.99 -9.39
N THR A 107 9.23 -4.92 -9.51
CA THR A 107 10.60 -5.01 -10.04
C THR A 107 11.50 -5.87 -9.13
N ARG A 108 11.32 -5.80 -7.81
CA ARG A 108 12.06 -6.66 -6.87
C ARG A 108 11.61 -8.12 -6.92
N SER A 109 10.32 -8.40 -7.06
CA SER A 109 9.81 -9.77 -7.19
C SER A 109 10.36 -10.44 -8.45
N LYS A 110 10.36 -9.76 -9.60
CA LYS A 110 10.96 -10.29 -10.85
C LYS A 110 12.46 -10.57 -10.72
N THR A 111 13.22 -9.66 -10.11
CA THR A 111 14.66 -9.87 -9.90
C THR A 111 14.96 -11.00 -8.92
N MET A 112 14.14 -11.19 -7.89
CA MET A 112 14.32 -12.28 -6.92
C MET A 112 13.95 -13.64 -7.50
N GLU A 113 12.92 -13.71 -8.35
CA GLU A 113 12.51 -14.95 -9.02
C GLU A 113 13.61 -15.46 -9.97
N LEU A 114 14.24 -14.55 -10.73
CA LEU A 114 15.42 -14.86 -11.55
C LEU A 114 16.60 -15.35 -10.68
N ARG A 115 16.80 -14.74 -9.50
CA ARG A 115 17.87 -15.16 -8.57
C ARG A 115 17.61 -16.52 -7.94
N ASN A 116 16.36 -16.83 -7.60
CA ASN A 116 15.98 -18.14 -7.06
C ASN A 116 16.14 -19.24 -8.12
N MET A 117 15.73 -18.98 -9.38
CA MET A 117 15.97 -19.93 -10.48
C MET A 117 17.46 -20.23 -10.70
N MET A 118 18.35 -19.24 -10.54
CA MET A 118 19.80 -19.47 -10.64
C MET A 118 20.37 -20.30 -9.50
N THR A 119 19.75 -20.29 -8.31
CA THR A 119 20.28 -20.99 -7.12
C THR A 119 19.78 -22.44 -7.04
N THR A 120 18.68 -22.79 -7.72
CA THR A 120 18.17 -24.17 -7.76
C THR A 120 18.87 -25.04 -8.82
N PHE A 121 19.81 -24.49 -9.59
CA PHE A 121 20.47 -25.21 -10.70
C PHE A 121 21.80 -25.90 -10.34
N HIS A 122 22.15 -26.04 -9.05
CA HIS A 122 23.32 -26.83 -8.63
C HIS A 122 23.03 -27.56 -7.32
N GLN A 123 22.54 -28.79 -7.42
CA GLN A 123 22.91 -29.93 -6.55
C GLN A 123 22.07 -31.13 -6.94
N GLY A 124 22.47 -31.74 -8.05
CA GLY A 124 21.90 -32.99 -8.51
C GLY A 124 22.89 -33.82 -9.29
N GLU A 125 24.20 -33.64 -9.10
CA GLU A 125 25.22 -34.57 -9.60
C GLU A 125 26.41 -34.62 -8.64
N SER A 126 26.44 -35.66 -7.81
CA SER A 126 27.58 -36.55 -7.55
C SER A 126 27.16 -37.66 -6.61
#